data_AF-A0A9P8N1A2-F1
#
_entry.id   AF-A0A9P8N1A2-F1
#
_cell.length_a   1.000
_cell.length_b   1.000
_cell.length_c   1.000
_cell.angle_alpha   90.00
_cell.angle_beta   90.00
_cell.angle_gamma   90.00
#
_symmetry.space_group_name_H-M   'P 1'
#
loop_
_entity.id
_entity.type
_entity.pdbx_description
1 polymer ?
#
loop_
_entity_poly.entity_id
_entity_poly.type
_entity_poly.pdbx_seq_one_letter_code
_entity_poly.pdbx_strand_id
1 'polypeptide(L)'
;MESALAQIKHFASMADAGTRRQLMVSVHELAYSLEDVNDTVHRYGYLLLQTAAAKIGFDLGIFKYLAAADGPLTVEQVAARTGAETLLMSRYLRYLASIGAVRETAKAEYQANNVTKNLADRAAEAGVSHCFETIGPQYQALPSFLHKTSYRNPDDEMHTVFQDAWNTTRHGFAWFEDHPDNLRYFNDYMALRRGPDLSWLSVYPVGQEARDWDPQRPVYVNIGGGIGHQCAEFRGRYPDLPGRVVLQDLAHSIAKALPTPGVENTVHDFFEPQPVKGAKFYFSRGVLHNHPDHKVRRLLQNTKSAMASDSIMLLDEMVLPEVGVDAYAAAMDLTMLSAFASMERTEAQWRSLLEDVGLTLVKTYTYNPLGYETVMDVRLP
;
A
#
# COMPACT_ATOMS: atom_id res chain seq x y z
N MET A 1 -5.46 37.15 -8.25
CA MET A 1 -5.75 35.70 -8.15
C MET A 1 -5.41 34.95 -9.43
N GLU A 2 -5.99 35.30 -10.58
CA GLU A 2 -5.72 34.59 -11.85
C GLU A 2 -4.25 34.52 -12.25
N SER A 3 -3.50 35.63 -12.08
CA SER A 3 -2.04 35.66 -12.32
C SER A 3 -1.27 34.66 -11.43
N ALA A 4 -1.62 34.58 -10.14
CA ALA A 4 -0.99 33.63 -9.22
C ALA A 4 -1.32 32.17 -9.59
N LEU A 5 -2.57 31.87 -9.96
CA LEU A 5 -2.96 30.55 -10.44
C LEU A 5 -2.26 30.17 -11.74
N ALA A 6 -2.08 31.12 -12.66
CA ALA A 6 -1.33 30.91 -13.89
C ALA A 6 0.15 30.58 -13.62
N GLN A 7 0.77 31.28 -12.67
CA GLN A 7 2.15 30.99 -12.24
C GLN A 7 2.28 29.60 -11.61
N ILE A 8 1.36 29.21 -10.72
CA ILE A 8 1.35 27.87 -10.11
C ILE A 8 1.22 26.79 -11.19
N LYS A 9 0.29 26.96 -12.14
CA LYS A 9 0.10 26.03 -13.26
C LYS A 9 1.35 25.94 -14.14
N HIS A 10 1.99 27.08 -14.43
CA HIS A 10 3.22 27.12 -15.21
C HIS A 10 4.35 26.38 -14.49
N PHE A 11 4.54 26.62 -13.19
CA PHE A 11 5.53 25.91 -12.38
C PHE A 11 5.25 24.41 -12.35
N ALA A 12 4.00 24.00 -12.13
CA ALA A 12 3.58 22.59 -12.13
C ALA A 12 3.86 21.88 -13.46
N SER A 13 3.78 22.59 -14.60
CA SER A 13 4.03 22.03 -15.94
C SER A 13 5.49 21.67 -16.19
N MET A 14 6.42 22.29 -15.47
CA MET A 14 7.87 22.06 -15.59
C MET A 14 8.43 21.21 -14.44
N ALA A 15 7.63 20.92 -13.41
CA ALA A 15 8.05 20.18 -12.23
C ALA A 15 8.18 18.68 -12.50
N ASP A 16 9.28 18.10 -12.00
CA ASP A 16 9.42 16.65 -11.85
C ASP A 16 8.43 16.09 -10.80
N ALA A 17 8.41 14.77 -10.63
CA ALA A 17 7.45 14.11 -9.73
C ALA A 17 7.61 14.57 -8.26
N GLY A 18 8.85 14.71 -7.77
CA GLY A 18 9.13 15.14 -6.40
C GLY A 18 8.71 16.59 -6.15
N THR A 19 9.11 17.48 -7.04
CA THR A 19 8.75 18.92 -6.99
C THR A 19 7.24 19.10 -7.11
N ARG A 20 6.58 18.33 -7.98
CA ARG A 20 5.11 18.35 -8.11
C ARG A 20 4.43 17.91 -6.82
N ARG A 21 4.93 16.87 -6.14
CA ARG A 21 4.39 16.43 -4.84
C ARG A 21 4.55 17.52 -3.78
N GLN A 22 5.73 18.13 -3.69
CA GLN A 22 5.97 19.23 -2.75
C GLN A 22 5.02 20.40 -3.02
N LEU A 23 4.80 20.76 -4.29
CA LEU A 23 3.84 21.79 -4.66
C LEU A 23 2.42 21.44 -4.20
N MET A 24 1.97 20.19 -4.38
CA MET A 24 0.66 19.76 -3.92
C MET A 24 0.52 19.88 -2.40
N VAL A 25 1.55 19.49 -1.63
CA VAL A 25 1.56 19.63 -0.17
C VAL A 25 1.42 21.11 0.22
N SER A 26 2.25 21.99 -0.35
CA SER A 26 2.19 23.43 -0.04
C SER A 26 0.87 24.08 -0.45
N VAL A 27 0.24 23.63 -1.54
CA VAL A 27 -1.09 24.11 -1.93
C VAL A 27 -2.17 23.64 -0.95
N HIS A 28 -2.09 22.42 -0.42
CA HIS A 28 -2.99 21.95 0.62
C HIS A 28 -2.79 22.71 1.94
N GLU A 29 -1.54 22.94 2.35
CA GLU A 29 -1.24 23.75 3.54
C GLU A 29 -1.78 25.17 3.41
N LEU A 30 -1.62 25.78 2.24
CA LEU A 30 -2.21 27.08 1.94
C LEU A 30 -3.74 27.01 2.00
N ALA A 31 -4.36 25.99 1.41
CA ALA A 31 -5.81 25.81 1.47
C ALA A 31 -6.30 25.72 2.93
N TYR A 32 -5.66 24.90 3.76
CA TYR A 32 -5.99 24.78 5.18
C TYR A 32 -5.83 26.10 5.93
N SER A 33 -4.81 26.90 5.60
CA SER A 33 -4.58 28.21 6.25
C SER A 33 -5.67 29.25 5.92
N LEU A 34 -6.46 29.01 4.87
CA LEU A 34 -7.52 29.90 4.40
C LEU A 34 -8.91 29.47 4.87
N GLU A 35 -9.06 28.24 5.40
CA GLU A 35 -10.35 27.71 5.86
C GLU A 35 -10.88 28.52 7.05
N ASP A 36 -12.17 28.82 7.03
CA ASP A 36 -12.89 29.17 8.25
C ASP A 36 -13.37 27.91 9.01
N VAL A 37 -14.11 28.12 10.10
CA VAL A 37 -14.64 27.02 10.92
C VAL A 37 -15.63 26.16 10.13
N ASN A 38 -16.48 26.76 9.30
CA ASN A 38 -17.46 26.02 8.51
C ASN A 38 -16.77 25.22 7.40
N ASP A 39 -15.78 25.81 6.73
CA ASP A 39 -14.98 25.11 5.72
C ASP A 39 -14.31 23.87 6.32
N THR A 40 -13.71 24.02 7.50
CA THR A 40 -13.10 22.92 8.24
C THR A 40 -14.12 21.82 8.58
N VAL A 41 -15.30 22.20 9.10
CA VAL A 41 -16.38 21.25 9.45
C VAL A 41 -16.87 20.52 8.21
N HIS A 42 -17.06 21.22 7.08
CA HIS A 42 -17.48 20.58 5.84
C HIS A 42 -16.41 19.62 5.31
N ARG A 43 -15.13 20.01 5.35
CA ARG A 43 -14.04 19.14 4.89
C ARG A 43 -14.02 17.83 5.65
N TYR A 44 -14.04 17.85 6.98
CA TYR A 44 -14.03 16.63 7.80
C TYR A 44 -15.37 15.89 7.81
N GLY A 45 -16.49 16.61 7.90
CA GLY A 45 -17.83 16.05 8.03
C GLY A 45 -18.30 15.27 6.80
N TYR A 46 -17.75 15.55 5.62
CA TYR A 46 -18.12 14.88 4.37
C TYR A 46 -17.07 13.90 3.81
N LEU A 47 -15.97 13.62 4.53
CA LEU A 47 -14.92 12.72 4.01
C LEU A 47 -15.44 11.33 3.62
N LEU A 48 -16.28 10.73 4.46
CA LEU A 48 -16.86 9.41 4.18
C LEU A 48 -17.78 9.43 2.96
N LEU A 49 -18.50 10.54 2.77
CA LEU A 49 -19.38 10.70 1.62
C LEU A 49 -18.58 10.79 0.32
N GLN A 50 -17.38 11.38 0.32
CA GLN A 50 -16.52 11.42 -0.86
C GLN A 50 -16.08 10.01 -1.29
N THR A 51 -15.65 9.19 -0.34
CA THR A 51 -15.23 7.80 -0.63
C THR A 51 -16.42 6.96 -1.09
N ALA A 52 -17.58 7.09 -0.44
CA ALA A 52 -18.82 6.45 -0.89
C ALA A 52 -19.22 6.90 -2.31
N ALA A 53 -18.99 8.19 -2.63
CA ALA A 53 -19.22 8.76 -3.94
C ALA A 53 -18.35 8.17 -5.03
N ALA A 54 -17.06 8.01 -4.76
CA ALA A 54 -16.18 7.30 -5.66
C ALA A 54 -16.61 5.84 -5.84
N LYS A 55 -16.97 5.14 -4.75
CA LYS A 55 -17.39 3.73 -4.82
C LYS A 55 -18.61 3.51 -5.72
N ILE A 56 -19.68 4.27 -5.53
CA ILE A 56 -20.86 4.21 -6.40
C ILE A 56 -20.52 4.62 -7.84
N GLY A 57 -19.58 5.55 -8.02
CA GLY A 57 -19.02 5.90 -9.32
C GLY A 57 -18.38 4.72 -10.05
N PHE A 58 -17.67 3.85 -9.33
CA PHE A 58 -17.14 2.60 -9.89
C PHE A 58 -18.26 1.59 -10.18
N ASP A 59 -19.18 1.38 -9.24
CA ASP A 59 -20.27 0.40 -9.37
C ASP A 59 -21.17 0.70 -10.57
N LEU A 60 -21.42 1.98 -10.83
CA LEU A 60 -22.19 2.45 -11.99
C LEU A 60 -21.33 2.61 -13.27
N GLY A 61 -20.02 2.43 -13.19
CA GLY A 61 -19.11 2.61 -14.33
C GLY A 61 -19.01 4.05 -14.85
N ILE A 62 -19.33 5.05 -14.02
CA ILE A 62 -19.40 6.48 -14.40
C ILE A 62 -18.04 6.97 -14.90
N PHE A 63 -16.95 6.69 -14.17
CA PHE A 63 -15.63 7.23 -14.50
C PHE A 63 -15.09 6.68 -15.81
N LYS A 64 -15.22 5.36 -16.04
CA LYS A 64 -14.82 4.71 -17.29
C LYS A 64 -15.63 5.24 -18.47
N TYR A 65 -16.94 5.44 -18.29
CA TYR A 65 -17.80 5.96 -19.34
C TYR A 65 -17.45 7.40 -19.74
N LEU A 66 -17.30 8.29 -18.75
CA LEU A 66 -16.88 9.68 -19.00
C LEU A 66 -15.47 9.76 -19.59
N ALA A 67 -14.53 8.92 -19.12
CA ALA A 67 -13.15 8.93 -19.60
C ALA A 67 -13.02 8.45 -21.06
N ALA A 68 -13.93 7.59 -21.52
CA ALA A 68 -13.96 7.08 -22.89
C ALA A 68 -14.75 7.96 -23.88
N ALA A 69 -15.46 8.98 -23.40
CA ALA A 69 -16.26 9.86 -24.26
C ALA A 69 -15.40 10.94 -24.95
N ASP A 70 -15.69 11.22 -26.22
CA ASP A 70 -15.02 12.27 -27.01
C ASP A 70 -15.45 13.71 -26.64
N GLY A 71 -16.40 13.85 -25.71
CA GLY A 71 -16.97 15.14 -25.32
C GLY A 71 -17.81 15.06 -24.05
N PRO A 72 -18.45 16.16 -23.67
CA PRO A 72 -19.37 16.18 -22.54
C PRO A 72 -20.58 15.26 -22.75
N LEU A 73 -21.11 14.71 -21.67
CA LEU A 73 -22.29 13.85 -21.63
C LEU A 73 -23.37 14.47 -20.74
N THR A 74 -24.64 14.39 -21.14
CA THR A 74 -25.76 14.86 -20.34
C THR A 74 -26.10 13.89 -19.22
N VAL A 75 -26.79 14.37 -18.17
CA VAL A 75 -27.31 13.53 -17.08
C VAL A 75 -28.14 12.37 -17.63
N GLU A 76 -28.99 12.62 -18.63
CA GLU A 76 -29.85 11.60 -19.25
C GLU A 76 -29.04 10.52 -19.97
N GLN A 77 -27.95 10.90 -20.65
CA GLN A 77 -27.07 9.94 -21.32
C GLN A 77 -26.33 9.06 -20.30
N VAL A 78 -25.86 9.65 -19.20
CA VAL A 78 -25.21 8.88 -18.13
C VAL A 78 -26.23 7.98 -17.44
N ALA A 79 -27.40 8.49 -17.06
CA ALA A 79 -28.48 7.71 -16.45
C ALA A 79 -28.92 6.52 -17.32
N ALA A 80 -29.13 6.75 -18.62
CA ALA A 80 -29.47 5.70 -19.57
C ALA A 80 -28.36 4.64 -19.70
N ARG A 81 -27.09 5.05 -19.66
CA ARG A 81 -25.96 4.12 -19.73
C ARG A 81 -25.81 3.25 -18.48
N THR A 82 -26.03 3.83 -17.30
CA THR A 82 -25.85 3.13 -16.02
C THR A 82 -27.11 2.39 -15.55
N GLY A 83 -28.27 2.72 -16.12
CA GLY A 83 -29.58 2.21 -15.67
C GLY A 83 -30.12 2.90 -14.41
N ALA A 84 -29.45 3.96 -13.93
CA ALA A 84 -29.88 4.72 -12.76
C ALA A 84 -31.01 5.71 -13.11
N GLU A 85 -31.80 6.07 -12.09
CA GLU A 85 -32.84 7.09 -12.22
C GLU A 85 -32.23 8.48 -12.46
N THR A 86 -32.84 9.27 -13.35
CA THR A 86 -32.26 10.54 -13.85
C THR A 86 -32.06 11.58 -12.75
N LEU A 87 -33.01 11.74 -11.82
CA LEU A 87 -32.88 12.68 -10.70
C LEU A 87 -31.76 12.25 -9.75
N LEU A 88 -31.67 10.94 -9.43
CA LEU A 88 -30.55 10.41 -8.66
C LEU A 88 -29.20 10.70 -9.35
N MET A 89 -29.09 10.41 -10.65
CA MET A 89 -27.88 10.68 -11.43
C MET A 89 -27.52 12.16 -11.43
N SER A 90 -28.52 13.05 -11.56
CA SER A 90 -28.33 14.50 -11.49
C SER A 90 -27.71 14.93 -10.16
N ARG A 91 -28.22 14.41 -9.04
CA ARG A 91 -27.69 14.69 -7.70
C ARG A 91 -26.26 14.18 -7.54
N TYR A 92 -25.99 13.00 -8.09
CA TYR A 92 -24.69 12.35 -7.96
C TYR A 92 -23.59 13.04 -8.76
N LEU A 93 -23.84 13.31 -10.04
CA LEU A 93 -22.89 14.00 -10.91
C LEU A 93 -22.60 15.41 -10.41
N ARG A 94 -23.60 16.12 -9.85
CA ARG A 94 -23.38 17.40 -9.18
C ARG A 94 -22.42 17.28 -8.00
N TYR A 95 -22.59 16.27 -7.15
CA TYR A 95 -21.69 16.05 -6.02
C TYR A 95 -20.28 15.66 -6.49
N LEU A 96 -20.15 14.70 -7.41
CA LEU A 96 -18.87 14.32 -8.01
C LEU A 96 -18.15 15.51 -8.65
N ALA A 97 -18.89 16.42 -9.31
CA ALA A 97 -18.33 17.65 -9.86
C ALA A 97 -17.84 18.60 -8.78
N SER A 98 -18.59 18.76 -7.68
CA SER A 98 -18.23 19.65 -6.56
C SER A 98 -16.95 19.23 -5.83
N ILE A 99 -16.61 17.94 -5.84
CA ILE A 99 -15.37 17.40 -5.26
C ILE A 99 -14.26 17.20 -6.32
N GLY A 100 -14.47 17.69 -7.54
CA GLY A 100 -13.51 17.64 -8.63
C GLY A 100 -13.29 16.26 -9.26
N ALA A 101 -14.11 15.25 -8.93
CA ALA A 101 -14.03 13.92 -9.52
C ALA A 101 -14.45 13.89 -11.00
N VAL A 102 -15.32 14.82 -11.41
CA VAL A 102 -15.72 15.10 -12.80
C VAL A 102 -15.79 16.61 -13.04
N ARG A 103 -15.95 17.05 -14.28
CA ARG A 103 -16.12 18.48 -14.62
C ARG A 103 -17.53 18.75 -15.12
N GLU A 104 -18.24 19.70 -14.51
CA GLU A 104 -19.50 20.24 -15.07
C GLU A 104 -19.16 21.29 -16.14
N THR A 105 -19.67 21.11 -17.37
CA THR A 105 -19.38 21.97 -18.53
C THR A 105 -20.53 22.90 -18.87
N ALA A 106 -21.76 22.45 -18.62
CA ALA A 106 -22.99 23.21 -18.77
C ALA A 106 -24.06 22.64 -17.82
N LYS A 107 -25.26 23.23 -17.82
CA LYS A 107 -26.39 22.73 -17.03
C LYS A 107 -26.67 21.27 -17.39
N ALA A 108 -26.55 20.38 -16.41
CA ALA A 108 -26.77 18.94 -16.56
C ALA A 108 -25.84 18.26 -17.58
N GLU A 109 -24.61 18.79 -17.75
CA GLU A 109 -23.63 18.27 -18.68
C GLU A 109 -22.26 18.12 -18.00
N TYR A 110 -21.65 16.94 -18.12
CA TYR A 110 -20.43 16.57 -17.42
C TYR A 110 -19.40 15.91 -18.34
N GLN A 111 -18.13 16.15 -18.08
CA GLN A 111 -17.01 15.62 -18.86
C GLN A 111 -15.92 15.08 -17.92
N ALA A 112 -15.12 14.12 -18.42
CA ALA A 112 -13.92 13.68 -17.73
C ALA A 112 -12.89 14.79 -17.56
N ASN A 113 -12.27 14.83 -16.38
CA ASN A 113 -11.05 15.59 -16.09
C ASN A 113 -9.90 14.62 -15.75
N ASN A 114 -8.76 15.14 -15.27
CA ASN A 114 -7.63 14.31 -14.87
C ASN A 114 -7.98 13.34 -13.72
N VAL A 115 -8.79 13.77 -12.74
CA VAL A 115 -9.23 12.92 -11.62
C VAL A 115 -10.18 11.82 -12.12
N THR A 116 -11.10 12.14 -13.03
CA THR A 116 -11.96 11.13 -13.67
C THR A 116 -11.14 10.05 -14.36
N LYS A 117 -10.08 10.44 -15.09
CA LYS A 117 -9.17 9.51 -15.76
C LYS A 117 -8.39 8.65 -14.77
N ASN A 118 -7.92 9.24 -13.66
CA ASN A 118 -7.29 8.48 -12.58
C ASN A 118 -8.28 7.48 -11.96
N LEU A 119 -9.53 7.88 -11.71
CA LEU A 119 -10.59 7.01 -11.19
C LEU A 119 -11.10 5.98 -12.22
N ALA A 120 -10.79 6.14 -13.51
CA ALA A 120 -11.06 5.10 -14.50
C ALA A 120 -10.00 3.98 -14.49
N ASP A 121 -8.85 4.22 -13.84
CA ASP A 121 -7.77 3.24 -13.69
C ASP A 121 -8.16 2.11 -12.71
N ARG A 122 -7.74 0.88 -13.03
CA ARG A 122 -8.05 -0.30 -12.23
C ARG A 122 -7.43 -0.24 -10.83
N ALA A 123 -6.25 0.34 -10.69
CA ALA A 123 -5.59 0.49 -9.38
C ALA A 123 -6.38 1.44 -8.47
N ALA A 124 -6.92 2.53 -9.03
CA ALA A 124 -7.74 3.47 -8.28
C ALA A 124 -9.07 2.85 -7.86
N GLU A 125 -9.75 2.14 -8.77
CA GLU A 125 -10.97 1.40 -8.47
C GLU A 125 -10.75 0.37 -7.35
N ALA A 126 -9.70 -0.45 -7.46
CA ALA A 126 -9.38 -1.45 -6.45
C ALA A 126 -9.01 -0.82 -5.11
N GLY A 127 -8.15 0.20 -5.12
CA GLY A 127 -7.65 0.85 -3.90
C GLY A 127 -8.73 1.60 -3.14
N VAL A 128 -9.52 2.43 -3.83
CA VAL A 128 -10.61 3.17 -3.19
C VAL A 128 -11.74 2.22 -2.75
N SER A 129 -12.03 1.16 -3.52
CA SER A 129 -12.99 0.15 -3.07
C SER A 129 -12.49 -0.61 -1.84
N HIS A 130 -11.20 -0.94 -1.75
CA HIS A 130 -10.63 -1.55 -0.54
C HIS A 130 -10.70 -0.58 0.65
N CYS A 131 -10.37 0.70 0.44
CA CYS A 131 -10.51 1.73 1.46
C CYS A 131 -11.95 1.88 1.94
N PHE A 132 -12.94 1.79 1.07
CA PHE A 132 -14.35 1.88 1.44
C PHE A 132 -14.84 0.60 2.13
N GLU A 133 -14.70 -0.54 1.47
CA GLU A 133 -15.33 -1.80 1.86
C GLU A 133 -14.60 -2.52 2.98
N THR A 134 -13.30 -2.27 3.20
CA THR A 134 -12.49 -3.03 4.19
C THR A 134 -11.95 -2.15 5.30
N ILE A 135 -11.38 -1.00 4.94
CA ILE A 135 -10.69 -0.11 5.89
C ILE A 135 -11.69 0.87 6.53
N GLY A 136 -12.65 1.40 5.77
CA GLY A 136 -13.61 2.42 6.22
C GLY A 136 -14.33 2.05 7.52
N PRO A 137 -14.89 0.84 7.66
CA PRO A 137 -15.53 0.40 8.91
C PRO A 137 -14.58 0.42 10.12
N GLN A 138 -13.29 0.12 9.93
CA GLN A 138 -12.29 0.19 11.00
C GLN A 138 -12.09 1.63 11.46
N TYR A 139 -11.99 2.59 10.54
CA TYR A 139 -11.87 4.01 10.90
C TYR A 139 -13.09 4.52 11.68
N GLN A 140 -14.29 4.01 11.38
CA GLN A 140 -15.50 4.35 12.14
C GLN A 140 -15.49 3.76 13.55
N ALA A 141 -14.97 2.54 13.72
CA ALA A 141 -14.90 1.87 15.01
C ALA A 141 -13.73 2.35 15.90
N LEU A 142 -12.67 2.92 15.30
CA LEU A 142 -11.43 3.29 15.98
C LEU A 142 -11.63 4.18 17.24
N PRO A 143 -12.45 5.26 17.23
CA PRO A 143 -12.63 6.08 18.42
C PRO A 143 -13.22 5.30 19.60
N SER A 144 -14.23 4.46 19.35
CA SER A 144 -14.87 3.64 20.39
C SER A 144 -13.93 2.55 20.90
N PHE A 145 -13.15 1.94 20.01
CA PHE A 145 -12.12 0.97 20.38
C PHE A 145 -11.06 1.59 21.30
N LEU A 146 -10.47 2.73 20.90
CA LEU A 146 -9.45 3.40 21.71
C LEU A 146 -10.00 3.89 23.04
N HIS A 147 -11.25 4.36 23.09
CA HIS A 147 -11.89 4.69 24.36
C HIS A 147 -12.02 3.44 25.26
N LYS A 148 -12.47 2.30 24.72
CA LYS A 148 -12.59 1.02 25.44
C LYS A 148 -11.24 0.52 25.97
N THR A 149 -10.15 0.74 25.24
CA THR A 149 -8.79 0.35 25.65
C THR A 149 -8.05 1.43 26.44
N SER A 150 -8.73 2.51 26.85
CA SER A 150 -8.10 3.64 27.56
C SER A 150 -6.89 4.22 26.82
N TYR A 151 -7.00 4.29 25.49
CA TYR A 151 -5.98 4.82 24.57
C TYR A 151 -4.62 4.12 24.71
N ARG A 152 -4.63 2.81 25.00
CA ARG A 152 -3.44 1.96 24.99
C ARG A 152 -3.16 1.48 23.57
N ASN A 153 -1.89 1.46 23.20
CA ASN A 153 -1.45 0.88 21.94
C ASN A 153 -1.78 -0.62 21.93
N PRO A 154 -2.54 -1.13 20.94
CA PRO A 154 -2.84 -2.55 20.84
C PRO A 154 -1.58 -3.35 20.50
N ASP A 155 -1.46 -4.55 21.03
CA ASP A 155 -0.34 -5.46 20.79
C ASP A 155 -0.76 -6.90 20.44
N ASP A 156 -2.07 -7.13 20.31
CA ASP A 156 -2.67 -8.43 19.96
C ASP A 156 -3.46 -8.32 18.65
N GLU A 157 -2.97 -8.97 17.59
CA GLU A 157 -3.57 -9.01 16.24
C GLU A 157 -4.95 -9.71 16.20
N MET A 158 -5.34 -10.41 17.27
CA MET A 158 -6.67 -11.01 17.44
C MET A 158 -7.65 -10.10 18.18
N HIS A 159 -7.19 -8.96 18.71
CA HIS A 159 -7.99 -8.00 19.47
C HIS A 159 -7.70 -6.57 19.02
N THR A 160 -8.02 -6.27 17.76
CA THR A 160 -7.81 -4.97 17.11
C THR A 160 -9.14 -4.29 16.77
N VAL A 161 -9.06 -3.10 16.18
CA VAL A 161 -10.22 -2.37 15.66
C VAL A 161 -10.91 -3.18 14.55
N PHE A 162 -10.18 -4.00 13.80
CA PHE A 162 -10.73 -4.88 12.79
C PHE A 162 -11.81 -5.81 13.34
N GLN A 163 -11.55 -6.48 14.46
CA GLN A 163 -12.50 -7.41 15.06
C GLN A 163 -13.78 -6.71 15.54
N ASP A 164 -13.65 -5.51 16.14
CA ASP A 164 -14.79 -4.70 16.56
C ASP A 164 -15.58 -4.19 15.35
N ALA A 165 -14.92 -3.73 14.28
CA ALA A 165 -15.55 -3.19 13.07
C ALA A 165 -16.34 -4.24 12.27
N TRP A 166 -15.82 -5.46 12.21
CA TRP A 166 -16.41 -6.56 11.44
C TRP A 166 -17.18 -7.56 12.29
N ASN A 167 -17.29 -7.32 13.60
CA ASN A 167 -17.91 -8.20 14.57
C ASN A 167 -17.46 -9.66 14.40
N THR A 168 -16.14 -9.87 14.36
CA THR A 168 -15.53 -11.17 14.07
C THR A 168 -14.45 -11.49 15.10
N THR A 169 -14.21 -12.79 15.30
CA THR A 169 -13.08 -13.30 16.10
C THR A 169 -11.93 -13.80 15.24
N ARG A 170 -12.05 -13.72 13.90
CA ARG A 170 -11.01 -14.16 12.96
C ARG A 170 -9.89 -13.12 12.86
N HIS A 171 -8.69 -13.59 12.54
CA HIS A 171 -7.60 -12.74 12.08
C HIS A 171 -7.99 -12.06 10.75
N GLY A 172 -7.52 -10.84 10.49
CA GLY A 172 -7.89 -10.07 9.29
C GLY A 172 -7.69 -10.81 7.97
N PHE A 173 -6.53 -11.46 7.78
CA PHE A 173 -6.30 -12.27 6.57
C PHE A 173 -7.22 -13.49 6.46
N ALA A 174 -7.55 -14.14 7.58
CA ALA A 174 -8.45 -15.29 7.57
C ALA A 174 -9.90 -14.85 7.27
N TRP A 175 -10.30 -13.66 7.73
CA TRP A 175 -11.64 -13.10 7.46
C TRP A 175 -11.92 -12.95 5.95
N PHE A 176 -10.90 -12.65 5.14
CA PHE A 176 -11.06 -12.56 3.68
C PHE A 176 -11.52 -13.84 3.00
N GLU A 177 -11.31 -15.02 3.61
CA GLU A 177 -11.76 -16.31 3.04
C GLU A 177 -13.28 -16.35 2.84
N ASP A 178 -14.04 -15.70 3.74
CA ASP A 178 -15.50 -15.62 3.67
C ASP A 178 -16.00 -14.35 2.95
N HIS A 179 -15.08 -13.47 2.51
CA HIS A 179 -15.39 -12.14 1.95
C HIS A 179 -14.67 -11.94 0.60
N PRO A 180 -15.08 -12.68 -0.44
CA PRO A 180 -14.35 -12.76 -1.72
C PRO A 180 -14.25 -11.42 -2.45
N ASP A 181 -15.24 -10.52 -2.32
CA ASP A 181 -15.17 -9.18 -2.92
C ASP A 181 -14.13 -8.29 -2.24
N ASN A 182 -14.10 -8.26 -0.91
CA ASN A 182 -13.06 -7.56 -0.15
C ASN A 182 -11.67 -8.09 -0.49
N LEU A 183 -11.52 -9.42 -0.57
CA LEU A 183 -10.26 -10.06 -0.94
C LEU A 183 -9.83 -9.68 -2.36
N ARG A 184 -10.78 -9.60 -3.31
CA ARG A 184 -10.51 -9.17 -4.68
C ARG A 184 -10.00 -7.73 -4.72
N TYR A 185 -10.68 -6.78 -4.07
CA TYR A 185 -10.22 -5.39 -4.03
C TYR A 185 -8.84 -5.26 -3.38
N PHE A 186 -8.60 -5.97 -2.27
CA PHE A 186 -7.30 -6.00 -1.62
C PHE A 186 -6.21 -6.53 -2.56
N ASN A 187 -6.40 -7.72 -3.15
CA ASN A 187 -5.40 -8.35 -4.02
C ASN A 187 -5.13 -7.51 -5.27
N ASP A 188 -6.16 -7.01 -5.94
CA ASP A 188 -6.01 -6.16 -7.12
C ASP A 188 -5.25 -4.87 -6.77
N TYR A 189 -5.57 -4.24 -5.63
CA TYR A 189 -4.85 -3.05 -5.21
C TYR A 189 -3.38 -3.34 -4.86
N MET A 190 -3.11 -4.41 -4.10
CA MET A 190 -1.73 -4.80 -3.77
C MET A 190 -0.90 -5.11 -5.01
N ALA A 191 -1.50 -5.74 -6.02
CA ALA A 191 -0.84 -6.08 -7.27
C ALA A 191 -0.57 -4.85 -8.17
N LEU A 192 -1.47 -3.87 -8.16
CA LEU A 192 -1.43 -2.74 -9.11
C LEU A 192 -0.82 -1.45 -8.52
N ARG A 193 -0.75 -1.31 -7.19
CA ARG A 193 -0.33 -0.04 -6.55
C ARG A 193 1.14 0.35 -6.77
N ARG A 194 2.01 -0.61 -7.13
CA ARG A 194 3.44 -0.38 -7.39
C ARG A 194 3.71 -0.50 -8.88
N GLY A 195 4.28 0.55 -9.46
CA GLY A 195 4.75 0.53 -10.85
C GLY A 195 5.96 -0.39 -11.02
N PRO A 196 6.18 -0.96 -12.21
CA PRO A 196 7.28 -1.90 -12.47
C PRO A 196 8.67 -1.28 -12.30
N ASP A 197 8.78 0.04 -12.41
CA ASP A 197 10.06 0.76 -12.29
C ASP A 197 10.45 1.06 -10.83
N LEU A 198 9.54 0.87 -9.87
CA LEU A 198 9.80 1.07 -8.44
C LEU A 198 10.16 -0.26 -7.79
N SER A 199 11.46 -0.52 -7.69
CA SER A 199 11.98 -1.77 -7.14
C SER A 199 13.24 -1.57 -6.31
N TRP A 200 13.36 -2.36 -5.25
CA TRP A 200 14.59 -2.49 -4.45
C TRP A 200 15.78 -2.95 -5.30
N LEU A 201 15.55 -3.70 -6.38
CA LEU A 201 16.60 -4.13 -7.32
C LEU A 201 17.22 -2.98 -8.11
N SER A 202 16.59 -1.79 -8.12
CA SER A 202 17.15 -0.59 -8.75
C SER A 202 18.23 0.08 -7.91
N VAL A 203 18.21 -0.14 -6.59
CA VAL A 203 19.12 0.53 -5.63
C VAL A 203 20.06 -0.44 -4.91
N TYR A 204 19.68 -1.71 -4.75
CA TYR A 204 20.47 -2.68 -4.00
C TYR A 204 21.49 -3.40 -4.89
N PRO A 205 22.78 -3.48 -4.49
CA PRO A 205 23.86 -3.99 -5.33
C PRO A 205 23.96 -5.52 -5.32
N VAL A 206 22.89 -6.23 -5.70
CA VAL A 206 22.81 -7.72 -5.69
C VAL A 206 24.02 -8.36 -6.37
N GLY A 207 24.40 -7.88 -7.57
CA GLY A 207 25.51 -8.46 -8.34
C GLY A 207 26.88 -8.30 -7.67
N GLN A 208 27.07 -7.29 -6.83
CA GLN A 208 28.31 -7.12 -6.06
C GLN A 208 28.31 -8.06 -4.84
N GLU A 209 27.18 -8.12 -4.14
CA GLU A 209 27.03 -8.92 -2.92
C GLU A 209 27.05 -10.44 -3.19
N ALA A 210 26.53 -10.87 -4.33
CA ALA A 210 26.50 -12.27 -4.76
C ALA A 210 27.59 -12.60 -5.80
N ARG A 211 28.64 -11.79 -5.89
CA ARG A 211 29.78 -12.07 -6.76
C ARG A 211 30.44 -13.39 -6.36
N ASP A 212 30.73 -14.24 -7.34
CA ASP A 212 31.37 -15.55 -7.16
C ASP A 212 30.58 -16.47 -6.19
N TRP A 213 29.25 -16.32 -6.14
CA TRP A 213 28.37 -17.10 -5.26
C TRP A 213 28.46 -18.61 -5.55
N ASP A 214 28.51 -19.41 -4.48
CA ASP A 214 28.51 -20.86 -4.57
C ASP A 214 27.18 -21.37 -5.16
N PRO A 215 27.19 -21.99 -6.35
CA PRO A 215 25.98 -22.48 -7.01
C PRO A 215 25.22 -23.54 -6.20
N GLN A 216 25.87 -24.20 -5.23
CA GLN A 216 25.24 -25.21 -4.38
C GLN A 216 24.41 -24.61 -3.24
N ARG A 217 24.64 -23.35 -2.89
CA ARG A 217 23.91 -22.65 -1.83
C ARG A 217 22.72 -21.88 -2.38
N PRO A 218 21.59 -21.80 -1.65
CA PRO A 218 20.45 -20.97 -2.05
C PRO A 218 20.87 -19.51 -2.17
N VAL A 219 20.51 -18.83 -3.26
CA VAL A 219 20.89 -17.43 -3.45
C VAL A 219 19.85 -16.46 -2.89
N TYR A 220 18.57 -16.79 -3.00
CA TYR A 220 17.49 -15.88 -2.62
C TYR A 220 16.30 -16.65 -2.06
N VAL A 221 15.88 -16.29 -0.86
CA VAL A 221 14.69 -16.81 -0.19
C VAL A 221 13.74 -15.64 0.06
N ASN A 222 12.58 -15.66 -0.59
CA ASN A 222 11.55 -14.64 -0.44
C ASN A 222 10.50 -15.12 0.56
N ILE A 223 10.54 -14.56 1.77
CA ILE A 223 9.71 -14.92 2.92
C ILE A 223 8.44 -14.08 2.90
N GLY A 224 7.26 -14.71 2.95
CA GLY A 224 5.98 -14.01 2.81
C GLY A 224 5.83 -13.38 1.42
N GLY A 225 6.31 -14.07 0.39
CA GLY A 225 6.47 -13.52 -0.95
C GLY A 225 5.19 -13.42 -1.79
N GLY A 226 4.03 -13.77 -1.21
CA GLY A 226 2.74 -13.86 -1.89
C GLY A 226 2.80 -14.87 -3.04
N ILE A 227 2.40 -14.42 -4.23
CA ILE A 227 2.43 -15.25 -5.45
C ILE A 227 3.78 -15.22 -6.19
N GLY A 228 4.81 -14.59 -5.61
CA GLY A 228 6.18 -14.68 -6.11
C GLY A 228 6.60 -13.62 -7.13
N HIS A 229 5.95 -12.45 -7.16
CA HIS A 229 6.36 -11.35 -8.04
C HIS A 229 7.83 -10.96 -7.86
N GLN A 230 8.33 -10.94 -6.63
CA GLN A 230 9.73 -10.58 -6.36
C GLN A 230 10.72 -11.66 -6.79
N CYS A 231 10.33 -12.94 -6.72
CA CYS A 231 11.13 -14.02 -7.29
C CYS A 231 11.20 -13.93 -8.82
N ALA A 232 10.07 -13.60 -9.47
CA ALA A 232 10.00 -13.38 -10.91
C ALA A 232 10.88 -12.20 -11.35
N GLU A 233 10.80 -11.11 -10.61
CA GLU A 233 11.61 -9.92 -10.86
C GLU A 233 13.11 -10.18 -10.66
N PHE A 234 13.48 -10.85 -9.56
CA PHE A 234 14.86 -11.23 -9.26
C PHE A 234 15.44 -12.12 -10.38
N ARG A 235 14.70 -13.15 -10.82
CA ARG A 235 15.13 -14.01 -11.94
C ARG A 235 15.17 -13.28 -13.27
N GLY A 236 14.25 -12.35 -13.52
CA GLY A 236 14.26 -11.51 -14.71
C GLY A 236 15.48 -10.59 -14.78
N ARG A 237 15.91 -10.03 -13.64
CA ARG A 237 17.05 -9.11 -13.55
C ARG A 237 18.41 -9.83 -13.50
N TYR A 238 18.45 -11.00 -12.88
CA TYR A 238 19.66 -11.81 -12.67
C TYR A 238 19.47 -13.27 -13.14
N PRO A 239 19.24 -13.50 -14.44
CA PRO A 239 18.96 -14.85 -14.96
C PRO A 239 20.14 -15.81 -14.79
N ASP A 240 21.37 -15.30 -14.87
CA ASP A 240 22.60 -16.10 -14.82
C ASP A 240 23.17 -16.24 -13.40
N LEU A 241 22.55 -15.61 -12.38
CA LEU A 241 23.03 -15.72 -11.02
C LEU A 241 22.74 -17.14 -10.48
N PRO A 242 23.79 -17.91 -10.13
CA PRO A 242 23.62 -19.29 -9.75
C PRO A 242 22.98 -19.42 -8.37
N GLY A 243 22.50 -20.62 -8.05
CA GLY A 243 21.87 -20.94 -6.77
C GLY A 243 20.34 -20.96 -6.84
N ARG A 244 19.76 -21.55 -5.80
CA ARG A 244 18.30 -21.75 -5.68
C ARG A 244 17.60 -20.44 -5.33
N VAL A 245 16.47 -20.19 -5.99
CA VAL A 245 15.54 -19.10 -5.67
C VAL A 245 14.29 -19.74 -5.09
N VAL A 246 13.93 -19.39 -3.86
CA VAL A 246 12.86 -20.04 -3.11
C VAL A 246 11.79 -19.00 -2.76
N LEU A 247 10.55 -19.26 -3.17
CA LEU A 247 9.37 -18.54 -2.68
C LEU A 247 8.82 -19.28 -1.46
N GLN A 248 8.60 -18.56 -0.36
CA GLN A 248 7.96 -19.06 0.85
C GLN A 248 6.72 -18.25 1.18
N ASP A 249 5.60 -18.95 1.37
CA ASP A 249 4.34 -18.36 1.83
C ASP A 249 3.41 -19.46 2.38
N LEU A 250 2.22 -19.09 2.83
CA LEU A 250 1.18 -20.03 3.24
C LEU A 250 0.61 -20.80 2.04
N ALA A 251 -0.03 -21.94 2.32
CA ALA A 251 -0.50 -22.87 1.30
C ALA A 251 -1.42 -22.23 0.24
N HIS A 252 -2.29 -21.31 0.65
CA HIS A 252 -3.24 -20.65 -0.24
C HIS A 252 -2.54 -19.70 -1.25
N SER A 253 -1.45 -19.04 -0.84
CA SER A 253 -0.64 -18.19 -1.72
C SER A 253 0.20 -19.02 -2.68
N ILE A 254 0.86 -20.07 -2.16
CA ILE A 254 1.69 -20.98 -2.96
C ILE A 254 0.86 -21.71 -4.04
N ALA A 255 -0.38 -22.07 -3.75
CA ALA A 255 -1.29 -22.65 -4.74
C ALA A 255 -1.57 -21.72 -5.93
N LYS A 256 -1.37 -20.40 -5.77
CA LYS A 256 -1.55 -19.37 -6.81
C LYS A 256 -0.23 -18.76 -7.28
N ALA A 257 0.90 -19.36 -6.91
CA ALA A 257 2.21 -18.85 -7.28
C ALA A 257 2.39 -18.77 -8.79
N LEU A 258 3.07 -17.73 -9.25
CA LEU A 258 3.38 -17.53 -10.66
C LEU A 258 4.26 -18.68 -11.18
N PRO A 259 4.05 -19.16 -12.42
CA PRO A 259 4.85 -20.22 -13.03
C PRO A 259 6.22 -19.68 -13.51
N THR A 260 7.02 -19.17 -12.58
CA THR A 260 8.32 -18.55 -12.86
C THR A 260 9.41 -19.63 -12.98
N PRO A 261 10.09 -19.77 -14.13
CA PRO A 261 11.18 -20.73 -14.27
C PRO A 261 12.30 -20.52 -13.25
N GLY A 262 12.81 -21.61 -12.67
CA GLY A 262 13.92 -21.58 -11.73
C GLY A 262 13.57 -21.03 -10.33
N VAL A 263 12.29 -20.96 -9.99
CA VAL A 263 11.77 -20.64 -8.65
C VAL A 263 11.16 -21.89 -8.01
N GLU A 264 11.60 -22.20 -6.80
CA GLU A 264 11.05 -23.27 -5.96
C GLU A 264 9.98 -22.72 -5.02
N ASN A 265 8.75 -23.21 -5.12
CA ASN A 265 7.65 -22.77 -4.26
C ASN A 265 7.54 -23.69 -3.03
N THR A 266 7.62 -23.11 -1.83
CA THR A 266 7.62 -23.83 -0.55
C THR A 266 6.54 -23.29 0.37
N VAL A 267 5.69 -24.17 0.90
CA VAL A 267 4.75 -23.79 1.97
C VAL A 267 5.53 -23.62 3.27
N HIS A 268 5.49 -22.44 3.87
CA HIS A 268 6.20 -22.15 5.11
C HIS A 268 5.50 -21.04 5.90
N ASP A 269 5.30 -21.29 7.20
CA ASP A 269 4.96 -20.26 8.19
C ASP A 269 6.26 -19.66 8.73
N PHE A 270 6.47 -18.36 8.50
CA PHE A 270 7.68 -17.66 8.92
C PHE A 270 7.82 -17.49 10.46
N PHE A 271 6.77 -17.82 11.23
CA PHE A 271 6.86 -17.95 12.68
C PHE A 271 7.42 -19.30 13.14
N GLU A 272 7.65 -20.23 12.22
CA GLU A 272 8.39 -21.47 12.45
C GLU A 272 9.87 -21.33 12.05
N PRO A 273 10.77 -22.21 12.54
CA PRO A 273 12.19 -22.14 12.20
C PRO A 273 12.42 -22.17 10.68
N GLN A 274 13.21 -21.21 10.17
CA GLN A 274 13.48 -21.07 8.74
C GLN A 274 14.18 -22.33 8.19
N PRO A 275 13.56 -23.08 7.24
CA PRO A 275 14.06 -24.36 6.77
C PRO A 275 15.24 -24.25 5.79
N VAL A 276 15.31 -23.16 5.02
CA VAL A 276 16.40 -22.94 4.07
C VAL A 276 17.58 -22.34 4.82
N LYS A 277 18.72 -23.04 4.85
CA LYS A 277 19.91 -22.62 5.61
C LYS A 277 20.99 -22.05 4.69
N GLY A 278 21.73 -21.07 5.21
CA GLY A 278 22.91 -20.48 4.57
C GLY A 278 22.65 -19.78 3.23
N ALA A 279 21.44 -19.25 3.00
CA ALA A 279 21.14 -18.52 1.77
C ALA A 279 21.89 -17.17 1.69
N LYS A 280 22.21 -16.67 0.49
CA LYS A 280 22.82 -15.33 0.36
C LYS A 280 21.87 -14.23 0.83
N PHE A 281 20.64 -14.24 0.34
CA PHE A 281 19.61 -13.26 0.68
C PHE A 281 18.38 -13.92 1.30
N TYR A 282 18.00 -13.47 2.49
CA TYR A 282 16.67 -13.70 3.07
C TYR A 282 15.88 -12.40 2.93
N PHE A 283 14.95 -12.37 1.99
CA PHE A 283 14.21 -11.18 1.62
C PHE A 283 12.78 -11.24 2.12
N SER A 284 12.27 -10.13 2.62
CA SER A 284 10.88 -9.97 3.05
C SER A 284 10.40 -8.58 2.65
N ARG A 285 9.18 -8.45 2.12
CA ARG A 285 8.63 -7.16 1.68
C ARG A 285 7.20 -6.94 2.13
N GLY A 286 6.97 -5.88 2.92
CA GLY A 286 5.63 -5.55 3.42
C GLY A 286 5.04 -6.67 4.26
N VAL A 287 5.86 -7.29 5.11
CA VAL A 287 5.45 -8.40 5.98
C VAL A 287 5.52 -7.94 7.43
N LEU A 288 6.63 -7.33 7.85
CA LEU A 288 6.89 -7.04 9.25
C LEU A 288 6.00 -5.87 9.76
N HIS A 289 5.51 -5.01 8.87
CA HIS A 289 4.53 -3.97 9.20
C HIS A 289 3.09 -4.50 9.46
N ASN A 290 2.83 -5.79 9.22
CA ASN A 290 1.55 -6.44 9.52
C ASN A 290 1.56 -7.12 10.89
N HIS A 291 2.63 -6.98 11.68
CA HIS A 291 2.80 -7.74 12.92
C HIS A 291 3.28 -6.89 14.10
N PRO A 292 2.78 -7.15 15.32
CA PRO A 292 3.28 -6.50 16.52
C PRO A 292 4.74 -6.89 16.78
N ASP A 293 5.48 -6.03 17.48
CA ASP A 293 6.93 -6.17 17.65
C ASP A 293 7.38 -7.55 18.18
N HIS A 294 6.62 -8.15 19.09
CA HIS A 294 6.97 -9.47 19.64
C HIS A 294 6.95 -10.58 18.57
N LYS A 295 6.04 -10.50 17.59
CA LYS A 295 5.99 -11.40 16.44
C LYS A 295 7.08 -11.09 15.42
N VAL A 296 7.36 -9.81 15.19
CA VAL A 296 8.47 -9.39 14.32
C VAL A 296 9.80 -9.95 14.86
N ARG A 297 10.05 -9.85 16.17
CA ARG A 297 11.22 -10.45 16.82
C ARG A 297 11.31 -11.95 16.59
N ARG A 298 10.20 -12.68 16.72
CA ARG A 298 10.16 -14.12 16.46
C ARG A 298 10.54 -14.46 15.02
N LEU A 299 9.98 -13.76 14.03
CA LEU A 299 10.31 -13.94 12.61
C LEU A 299 11.80 -13.67 12.36
N LEU A 300 12.33 -12.57 12.90
CA LEU A 300 13.74 -12.21 12.76
C LEU A 300 14.66 -13.26 13.41
N GLN A 301 14.33 -13.77 14.59
CA GLN A 301 15.08 -14.81 15.27
C GLN A 301 15.08 -16.13 14.48
N ASN A 302 13.93 -16.53 13.95
CA ASN A 302 13.82 -17.72 13.10
C ASN A 302 14.68 -17.61 11.85
N THR A 303 14.66 -16.45 11.18
CA THR A 303 15.45 -16.20 9.98
C THR A 303 16.94 -16.10 10.31
N LYS A 304 17.30 -15.39 11.38
CA LYS A 304 18.67 -15.29 11.89
C LYS A 304 19.28 -16.67 12.15
N SER A 305 18.52 -17.61 12.71
CA SER A 305 18.99 -18.98 12.99
C SER A 305 19.39 -19.77 11.73
N ALA A 306 19.00 -19.29 10.54
CA ALA A 306 19.33 -19.88 9.26
C ALA A 306 20.45 -19.15 8.50
N MET A 307 20.89 -17.99 8.99
CA MET A 307 21.92 -17.19 8.34
C MET A 307 23.31 -17.83 8.52
N ALA A 308 24.10 -17.82 7.45
CA ALA A 308 25.55 -17.98 7.50
C ALA A 308 26.22 -16.61 7.73
N SER A 309 27.53 -16.60 7.96
CA SER A 309 28.30 -15.36 8.20
C SER A 309 28.28 -14.37 7.03
N ASP A 310 28.03 -14.85 5.81
CA ASP A 310 27.93 -14.06 4.57
C ASP A 310 26.49 -13.85 4.08
N SER A 311 25.49 -14.34 4.85
CA SER A 311 24.07 -14.12 4.60
C SER A 311 23.67 -12.69 4.90
N ILE A 312 22.73 -12.18 4.12
CA ILE A 312 22.15 -10.85 4.25
C ILE A 312 20.63 -11.00 4.37
N MET A 313 20.05 -10.37 5.38
CA MET A 313 18.61 -10.23 5.50
C MET A 313 18.22 -8.87 4.90
N LEU A 314 17.30 -8.90 3.94
CA LEU A 314 16.80 -7.72 3.24
C LEU A 314 15.35 -7.49 3.63
N LEU A 315 15.10 -6.40 4.35
CA LEU A 315 13.77 -6.01 4.79
C LEU A 315 13.30 -4.82 3.96
N ASP A 316 12.35 -5.03 3.06
CA ASP A 316 11.77 -4.01 2.19
C ASP A 316 10.43 -3.53 2.77
N GLU A 317 10.49 -2.41 3.48
CA GLU A 317 9.38 -1.87 4.28
C GLU A 317 9.24 -0.36 4.03
N MET A 318 8.14 0.23 4.51
CA MET A 318 8.04 1.68 4.63
C MET A 318 8.89 2.11 5.85
N VAL A 319 9.90 2.96 5.61
CA VAL A 319 10.77 3.47 6.69
C VAL A 319 10.47 4.94 6.92
N LEU A 320 9.74 5.24 7.99
CA LEU A 320 9.26 6.59 8.27
C LEU A 320 10.42 7.55 8.58
N PRO A 321 10.34 8.82 8.12
CA PRO A 321 11.25 9.85 8.58
C PRO A 321 10.95 10.19 10.05
N GLU A 322 11.99 10.58 10.79
CA GLU A 322 11.85 10.98 12.21
C GLU A 322 11.03 12.28 12.38
N VAL A 323 10.98 13.13 11.35
CA VAL A 323 10.24 14.40 11.34
C VAL A 323 9.63 14.62 9.97
N GLY A 324 8.43 15.21 9.93
CA GLY A 324 7.79 15.60 8.67
C GLY A 324 7.25 14.43 7.86
N VAL A 325 6.78 13.37 8.55
CA VAL A 325 6.05 12.27 7.92
C VAL A 325 4.87 12.81 7.12
N ASP A 326 4.73 12.36 5.87
CA ASP A 326 3.61 12.78 5.05
C ASP A 326 2.30 12.14 5.50
N ALA A 327 1.18 12.79 5.17
CA ALA A 327 -0.14 12.36 5.62
C ALA A 327 -0.51 10.95 5.15
N TYR A 328 0.02 10.49 4.00
CA TYR A 328 -0.22 9.14 3.51
C TYR A 328 0.44 8.09 4.41
N ALA A 329 1.74 8.26 4.71
CA ALA A 329 2.46 7.32 5.56
C ALA A 329 1.92 7.28 6.99
N ALA A 330 1.57 8.44 7.56
CA ALA A 330 0.93 8.51 8.87
C ALA A 330 -0.46 7.83 8.89
N ALA A 331 -1.24 7.94 7.81
CA ALA A 331 -2.51 7.23 7.69
C ALA A 331 -2.31 5.71 7.54
N MET A 332 -1.28 5.28 6.81
CA MET A 332 -0.92 3.86 6.70
C MET A 332 -0.57 3.27 8.06
N ASP A 333 0.22 3.97 8.88
CA ASP A 333 0.54 3.56 10.24
C ASP A 333 -0.71 3.30 11.09
N LEU A 334 -1.64 4.26 11.12
CA LEU A 334 -2.92 4.09 11.82
C LEU A 334 -3.79 2.98 11.23
N THR A 335 -3.65 2.70 9.94
CA THR A 335 -4.31 1.55 9.29
C THR A 335 -3.73 0.24 9.82
N MET A 336 -2.41 0.13 9.94
CA MET A 336 -1.73 -1.06 10.50
C MET A 336 -2.05 -1.25 11.98
N LEU A 337 -2.15 -0.16 12.75
CA LEU A 337 -2.63 -0.21 14.13
C LEU A 337 -4.05 -0.77 14.21
N SER A 338 -4.94 -0.28 13.34
CA SER A 338 -6.35 -0.68 13.33
C SER A 338 -6.55 -2.12 12.89
N ALA A 339 -5.80 -2.57 11.89
CA ALA A 339 -5.98 -3.88 11.26
C ALA A 339 -5.23 -5.01 11.95
N PHE A 340 -4.04 -4.74 12.51
CA PHE A 340 -3.09 -5.78 12.87
C PHE A 340 -2.40 -5.59 14.22
N ALA A 341 -2.76 -4.55 15.01
CA ALA A 341 -1.99 -4.15 16.18
C ALA A 341 -0.49 -3.94 15.85
N SER A 342 -0.23 -3.41 14.66
CA SER A 342 1.12 -3.17 14.15
C SER A 342 1.32 -1.70 13.81
N MET A 343 2.43 -1.38 13.15
CA MET A 343 2.86 -0.02 12.88
C MET A 343 3.86 0.03 11.73
N GLU A 344 3.92 1.19 11.07
CA GLU A 344 5.05 1.60 10.26
C GLU A 344 6.15 2.15 11.19
N ARG A 345 7.41 1.88 10.86
CA ARG A 345 8.53 2.13 11.79
C ARG A 345 9.54 3.11 11.21
N THR A 346 10.10 3.97 12.07
CA THR A 346 11.27 4.78 11.72
C THR A 346 12.54 3.94 11.68
N GLU A 347 13.62 4.47 11.10
CA GLU A 347 14.91 3.78 11.11
C GLU A 347 15.40 3.51 12.55
N ALA A 348 15.21 4.45 13.49
CA ALA A 348 15.60 4.25 14.88
C ALA A 348 14.85 3.08 15.54
N GLN A 349 13.55 2.96 15.28
CA GLN A 349 12.73 1.84 15.77
C GLN A 349 13.18 0.51 15.15
N TRP A 350 13.47 0.48 13.85
CA TRP A 350 14.05 -0.69 13.19
C TRP A 350 15.39 -1.11 13.80
N ARG A 351 16.30 -0.16 14.04
CA ARG A 351 17.60 -0.43 14.68
C ARG A 351 17.44 -1.07 16.04
N SER A 352 16.63 -0.47 16.92
CA SER A 352 16.35 -1.03 18.24
C SER A 352 15.78 -2.45 18.15
N LEU A 353 14.82 -2.68 17.23
CA LEU A 353 14.18 -3.98 17.09
C LEU A 353 15.17 -5.07 16.64
N LEU A 354 16.06 -4.73 15.70
CA LEU A 354 17.10 -5.61 15.18
C LEU A 354 18.19 -5.90 16.23
N GLU A 355 18.62 -4.89 16.96
CA GLU A 355 19.64 -5.02 18.02
C GLU A 355 19.18 -5.96 19.14
N ASP A 356 17.91 -5.89 19.54
CA ASP A 356 17.32 -6.77 20.57
C ASP A 356 17.39 -8.26 20.21
N VAL A 357 17.45 -8.60 18.92
CA VAL A 357 17.59 -9.98 18.42
C VAL A 357 19.02 -10.29 17.96
N GLY A 358 19.96 -9.37 18.18
CA GLY A 358 21.37 -9.48 17.80
C GLY A 358 21.58 -9.50 16.29
N LEU A 359 20.91 -8.61 15.56
CA LEU A 359 21.17 -8.28 14.17
C LEU A 359 21.63 -6.83 14.07
N THR A 360 22.34 -6.48 13.00
CA THR A 360 22.84 -5.12 12.77
C THR A 360 22.27 -4.58 11.46
N LEU A 361 21.63 -3.41 11.53
CA LEU A 361 21.25 -2.63 10.35
C LEU A 361 22.50 -1.92 9.80
N VAL A 362 23.03 -2.42 8.69
CA VAL A 362 24.24 -1.91 8.06
C VAL A 362 23.93 -0.66 7.24
N LYS A 363 22.87 -0.70 6.43
CA LYS A 363 22.52 0.39 5.52
C LYS A 363 21.07 0.34 5.07
N THR A 364 20.49 1.50 4.78
CA THR A 364 19.17 1.66 4.16
C THR A 364 19.31 2.15 2.71
N TYR A 365 18.44 1.67 1.83
CA TYR A 365 18.39 2.04 0.42
C TYR A 365 16.95 2.38 0.01
N THR A 366 16.62 3.67 0.01
CA THR A 366 15.29 4.16 -0.38
C THR A 366 15.18 4.23 -1.91
N TYR A 367 14.23 3.49 -2.48
CA TYR A 367 13.97 3.46 -3.94
C TYR A 367 12.68 4.20 -4.33
N ASN A 368 11.79 4.45 -3.36
CA ASN A 368 10.62 5.29 -3.55
C ASN A 368 10.56 6.34 -2.43
N PRO A 369 11.23 7.50 -2.60
CA PRO A 369 11.26 8.55 -1.59
C PRO A 369 9.88 9.11 -1.23
N LEU A 370 8.91 9.05 -2.15
CA LEU A 370 7.56 9.59 -1.93
C LEU A 370 6.68 8.66 -1.10
N GLY A 371 6.90 7.35 -1.18
CA GLY A 371 6.21 6.34 -0.38
C GLY A 371 7.06 5.77 0.76
N TYR A 372 8.26 6.34 0.97
CA TYR A 372 9.28 5.87 1.91
C TYR A 372 9.69 4.39 1.77
N GLU A 373 9.48 3.79 0.60
CA GLU A 373 9.81 2.37 0.40
C GLU A 373 11.32 2.21 0.33
N THR A 374 11.83 1.41 1.27
CA THR A 374 13.24 1.32 1.60
C THR A 374 13.60 -0.12 1.88
N VAL A 375 14.65 -0.62 1.22
CA VAL A 375 15.25 -1.90 1.56
C VAL A 375 16.38 -1.70 2.56
N MET A 376 16.32 -2.43 3.67
CA MET A 376 17.29 -2.42 4.75
C MET A 376 18.24 -3.62 4.60
N ASP A 377 19.55 -3.35 4.61
CA ASP A 377 20.61 -4.36 4.65
C ASP A 377 20.93 -4.71 6.10
N VAL A 378 20.52 -5.91 6.51
CA VAL A 378 20.63 -6.42 7.87
C VAL A 378 21.55 -7.63 7.90
N ARG A 379 22.52 -7.64 8.81
CA ARG A 379 23.53 -8.71 8.91
C ARG A 379 23.67 -9.25 10.33
N LEU A 380 24.32 -10.40 10.44
CA LEU A 380 24.84 -10.88 11.72
C LEU A 380 25.90 -9.89 12.26
N PRO A 381 26.06 -9.79 13.58
CA PRO A 381 26.98 -8.84 14.23
C PRO A 381 28.46 -9.12 13.94
#